data_AF-A0A174UKK1-F1
#
_entry.id   AF-A0A174UKK1-F1
#
_cell.length_a   1.000
_cell.length_b   1.000
_cell.length_c   1.000
_cell.angle_alpha   90.00
_cell.angle_beta   90.00
_cell.angle_gamma   90.00
#
_symmetry.space_group_name_H-M   'P 1'
#
loop_
_entity.id
_entity.type
_entity.pdbx_description
1 polymer ?
#
loop_
_entity_poly.entity_id
_entity_poly.type
_entity_poly.pdbx_seq_one_letter_code
_entity_poly.pdbx_strand_id
1 'polypeptide(L)'
;MPGTEDVEKPVYRKEPVYATKYYYEIDKWTVVDTAKSSGNDQNPSWPEPKLKDGQRTGAEEEHYFVTATYEKKKGKTETGRYEMDFSQWKELKKGEKIELKIDAAGFAEINQK
;
A
#
# COMPACT_ATOMS: atom_id res chain seq x y z
N MET A 1 27.50 75.28 14.58
CA MET A 1 27.52 74.50 15.83
C MET A 1 26.82 73.18 15.55
N PRO A 2 27.41 72.01 15.79
CA PRO A 2 26.70 70.74 15.65
C PRO A 2 25.80 70.52 16.87
N GLY A 3 24.52 70.20 16.65
CA GLY A 3 23.57 69.86 17.70
C GLY A 3 23.79 68.45 18.21
N THR A 4 23.69 68.26 19.53
CA THR A 4 23.73 66.95 20.18
C THR A 4 22.35 66.31 20.02
N GLU A 5 22.27 65.12 19.42
CA GLU A 5 21.03 64.33 19.39
C GLU A 5 20.99 63.39 20.60
N ASP A 6 20.00 63.57 21.46
CA ASP A 6 19.71 62.65 22.57
C ASP A 6 19.00 61.40 22.04
N VAL A 7 19.70 60.27 22.05
CA VAL A 7 19.17 58.98 21.61
C VAL A 7 18.71 58.16 22.81
N GLU A 8 17.40 57.97 22.97
CA GLU A 8 16.83 57.05 23.95
C GLU A 8 17.19 55.60 23.59
N LYS A 9 17.89 54.90 24.50
CA LYS A 9 18.24 53.48 24.35
C LYS A 9 17.33 52.62 25.23
N PRO A 10 16.65 51.60 24.69
CA PRO A 10 15.83 50.71 25.50
C PRO A 10 16.72 49.86 26.44
N VAL A 11 16.26 49.71 27.69
CA VAL A 11 16.90 48.86 28.70
C VAL A 11 16.17 47.51 28.73
N TYR A 12 16.85 46.45 28.32
CA TYR A 12 16.26 45.10 28.25
C TYR A 12 16.46 44.34 29.57
N ARG A 13 15.41 43.65 30.04
CA ARG A 13 15.45 42.75 31.21
C ARG A 13 15.35 41.28 30.76
N LYS A 14 16.11 40.39 31.39
CA LYS A 14 16.07 38.94 31.15
C LYS A 14 15.05 38.29 32.09
N GLU A 15 13.81 38.15 31.63
CA GLU A 15 12.78 37.35 32.32
C GLU A 15 12.57 36.03 31.56
N PRO A 16 12.58 34.87 32.24
CA PRO A 16 12.30 33.60 31.59
C PRO A 16 10.84 33.56 31.13
N VAL A 17 10.63 33.32 29.83
CA VAL A 17 9.30 33.08 29.26
C VAL A 17 9.00 31.59 29.38
N TYR A 18 8.10 31.22 30.30
CA TYR A 18 7.67 29.84 30.47
C TYR A 18 6.50 29.51 29.53
N ALA A 19 6.56 28.37 28.86
CA ALA A 19 5.44 27.82 28.10
C ALA A 19 4.70 26.76 28.93
N THR A 20 3.36 26.72 28.85
CA THR A 20 2.55 25.68 29.48
C THR A 20 2.67 24.38 28.70
N LYS A 21 3.17 23.33 29.35
CA LYS A 21 3.31 21.99 28.76
C LYS A 21 2.06 21.15 29.04
N TYR A 22 1.42 20.66 27.99
CA TYR A 22 0.28 19.75 28.08
C TYR A 22 0.71 18.31 27.76
N TYR A 23 0.12 17.37 28.48
CA TYR A 23 0.23 15.93 28.23
C TYR A 23 -1.12 15.44 27.73
N TYR A 24 -1.12 14.64 26.68
CA TYR A 24 -2.32 14.03 26.10
C TYR A 24 -2.10 12.54 25.96
N GLU A 25 -3.15 11.78 26.26
CA GLU A 25 -3.25 10.38 25.88
C GLU A 25 -4.04 10.32 24.56
N ILE A 26 -3.52 9.57 23.59
CA ILE A 26 -4.13 9.43 22.28
C ILE A 26 -4.27 7.94 22.00
N ASP A 27 -5.50 7.49 21.83
CA ASP A 27 -5.78 6.13 21.36
C ASP A 27 -5.26 5.96 19.93
N LYS A 28 -4.49 4.89 19.71
CA LYS A 28 -3.96 4.54 18.40
C LYS A 28 -4.58 3.25 17.91
N TRP A 29 -5.09 3.29 16.68
CA TRP A 29 -5.54 2.09 15.98
C TRP A 29 -4.37 1.13 15.75
N THR A 30 -4.59 -0.15 16.06
CA THR A 30 -3.67 -1.23 15.78
C THR A 30 -4.40 -2.34 15.04
N VAL A 31 -3.65 -3.12 14.25
CA VAL A 31 -4.20 -4.29 13.57
C VAL A 31 -4.32 -5.42 14.60
N VAL A 32 -5.56 -5.81 14.90
CA VAL A 32 -5.87 -6.87 15.87
C VAL A 32 -6.27 -8.20 15.19
N ASP A 33 -6.68 -8.15 13.93
CA ASP A 33 -7.02 -9.33 13.12
C ASP A 33 -6.94 -9.01 11.62
N THR A 34 -6.87 -10.03 10.78
CA THR A 34 -6.92 -9.92 9.32
C THR A 34 -7.77 -11.05 8.73
N ALA A 35 -8.95 -10.69 8.22
CA ALA A 35 -9.80 -11.62 7.50
C ALA A 35 -9.16 -11.96 6.15
N LYS A 36 -9.07 -13.24 5.80
CA LYS A 36 -8.47 -13.71 4.54
C LYS A 36 -9.43 -14.63 3.78
N SER A 37 -9.46 -14.47 2.47
CA SER A 37 -10.16 -15.33 1.52
C SER A 37 -9.17 -15.76 0.44
N SER A 38 -9.25 -17.01 -0.03
CA SER A 38 -8.46 -17.49 -1.16
C SER A 38 -9.24 -18.54 -1.94
N GLY A 39 -8.98 -18.62 -3.24
CA GLY A 39 -9.71 -19.48 -4.16
C GLY A 39 -8.91 -19.76 -5.42
N ASN A 40 -9.39 -20.71 -6.22
CA ASN A 40 -8.81 -21.09 -7.51
C ASN A 40 -9.77 -20.85 -8.68
N ASP A 41 -10.95 -20.32 -8.40
CA ASP A 41 -11.96 -19.94 -9.38
C ASP A 41 -11.82 -18.46 -9.76
N GLN A 42 -12.59 -18.04 -10.76
CA GLN A 42 -12.54 -16.68 -11.28
C GLN A 42 -13.54 -15.74 -10.60
N ASN A 43 -13.98 -16.12 -9.38
CA ASN A 43 -15.01 -15.43 -8.60
C ASN A 43 -14.44 -15.01 -7.24
N PRO A 44 -13.53 -14.02 -7.20
CA PRO A 44 -12.99 -13.52 -5.95
C PRO A 44 -14.11 -12.91 -5.10
N SER A 45 -14.02 -13.11 -3.78
CA SER A 45 -14.95 -12.51 -2.83
C SER A 45 -14.22 -12.08 -1.56
N TRP A 46 -14.55 -10.88 -1.09
CA TRP A 46 -14.09 -10.41 0.22
C TRP A 46 -14.62 -11.30 1.34
N PRO A 47 -13.78 -11.67 2.32
CA PRO A 47 -14.25 -12.34 3.51
C PRO A 47 -15.10 -11.37 4.34
N GLU A 48 -16.15 -11.87 4.98
CA GLU A 48 -16.98 -11.06 5.88
C GLU A 48 -16.25 -10.83 7.22
N PRO A 49 -15.88 -9.59 7.58
CA PRO A 49 -15.18 -9.32 8.83
C PRO A 49 -16.14 -9.40 10.02
N LYS A 50 -15.75 -10.15 11.06
CA LYS A 50 -16.50 -10.26 12.32
C LYS A 50 -16.00 -9.23 13.33
N LEU A 51 -16.47 -7.99 13.18
CA LEU A 51 -16.07 -6.88 14.04
C LEU A 51 -16.65 -7.00 15.46
N LYS A 52 -15.84 -6.66 16.45
CA LYS A 52 -16.26 -6.43 17.84
C LYS A 52 -16.33 -4.94 18.14
N ASP A 53 -16.85 -4.58 19.31
CA ASP A 53 -16.83 -3.19 19.80
C ASP A 53 -15.40 -2.65 19.83
N GLY A 54 -15.22 -1.40 19.38
CA GLY A 54 -13.90 -0.78 19.26
C GLY A 54 -13.03 -1.31 18.10
N GLN A 55 -13.56 -2.14 17.20
CA GLN A 55 -12.87 -2.57 15.97
C GLN A 55 -13.48 -1.94 14.73
N ARG A 56 -12.64 -1.73 13.70
CA ARG A 56 -13.05 -1.29 12.37
C ARG A 56 -12.24 -2.02 11.31
N THR A 57 -12.76 -2.07 10.08
CA THR A 57 -12.00 -2.56 8.94
C THR A 57 -10.81 -1.64 8.65
N GLY A 58 -9.70 -2.27 8.29
CA GLY A 58 -8.46 -1.59 7.90
C GLY A 58 -8.36 -1.42 6.39
N ALA A 59 -7.13 -1.42 5.89
CA ALA A 59 -6.88 -1.48 4.45
C ALA A 59 -7.32 -2.84 3.88
N GLU A 60 -7.79 -2.80 2.64
CA GLU A 60 -8.18 -3.96 1.84
C GLU A 60 -7.09 -4.20 0.79
N GLU A 61 -6.59 -5.44 0.71
CA GLU A 61 -5.55 -5.86 -0.24
C GLU A 61 -6.01 -7.12 -1.00
N GLU A 62 -5.86 -7.12 -2.32
CA GLU A 62 -6.17 -8.25 -3.21
C GLU A 62 -4.96 -8.59 -4.06
N HIS A 63 -4.75 -9.88 -4.31
CA HIS A 63 -3.66 -10.36 -5.15
C HIS A 63 -4.18 -11.44 -6.11
N TYR A 64 -3.96 -11.23 -7.41
CA TYR A 64 -4.40 -12.14 -8.46
C TYR A 64 -3.21 -12.83 -9.09
N PHE A 65 -3.33 -14.15 -9.28
CA PHE A 65 -2.25 -14.95 -9.82
C PHE A 65 -2.69 -15.77 -11.02
N VAL A 66 -1.81 -15.85 -12.02
CA VAL A 66 -1.95 -16.75 -13.16
C VAL A 66 -0.83 -17.78 -13.14
N THR A 67 -1.18 -19.02 -13.45
CA THR A 67 -0.22 -20.10 -13.65
C THR A 67 -0.10 -20.36 -15.15
N ALA A 68 1.08 -20.13 -15.71
CA ALA A 68 1.36 -20.30 -17.12
C ALA A 68 2.38 -21.41 -17.34
N THR A 69 2.10 -22.29 -18.31
CA THR A 69 3.07 -23.30 -18.78
C THR A 69 3.64 -22.85 -20.12
N TYR A 70 4.96 -22.73 -20.20
CA TYR A 70 5.67 -22.29 -21.40
C TYR A 70 6.84 -23.21 -21.72
N GLU A 71 7.25 -23.26 -22.98
CA GLU A 71 8.45 -23.99 -23.40
C GLU A 71 9.69 -23.11 -23.21
N LYS A 72 10.53 -23.46 -22.23
CA LYS A 72 11.79 -22.76 -21.99
C LYS A 72 12.88 -23.18 -22.98
N LYS A 73 12.88 -24.46 -23.36
CA LYS A 73 13.78 -25.09 -24.33
C LYS A 73 13.00 -26.14 -25.11
N LYS A 74 13.45 -26.47 -26.33
CA LYS A 74 12.82 -27.49 -27.18
C LYS A 74 12.61 -28.79 -26.39
N GLY A 75 11.34 -29.16 -26.14
CA GLY A 75 10.95 -30.36 -25.38
C GLY A 75 11.02 -30.25 -23.86
N LYS A 76 11.23 -29.07 -23.28
CA LYS A 76 11.16 -28.81 -21.83
C LYS A 76 10.19 -27.67 -21.54
N THR A 77 9.06 -28.03 -20.94
CA THR A 77 8.07 -27.10 -20.40
C THR A 77 8.42 -26.72 -18.96
N GLU A 78 8.12 -25.48 -18.61
CA GLU A 78 8.22 -24.94 -17.26
C GLU A 78 6.87 -24.31 -16.92
N THR A 79 6.48 -24.42 -15.65
CA THR A 79 5.26 -23.80 -15.14
C THR A 79 5.66 -22.72 -14.15
N GLY A 80 5.27 -21.49 -14.43
CA GLY A 80 5.47 -20.33 -13.56
C GLY A 80 4.16 -19.82 -13.00
N ARG A 81 4.21 -19.26 -11.79
CA ARG A 81 3.10 -18.51 -11.18
C ARG A 81 3.51 -17.04 -11.13
N TYR A 82 2.65 -16.17 -11.65
CA TYR A 82 2.91 -14.75 -11.76
C TYR A 82 1.74 -13.96 -11.20
N GLU A 83 2.03 -12.83 -10.59
CA GLU A 83 1.02 -11.89 -10.10
C GLU A 83 0.58 -10.97 -11.24
N MET A 84 -0.67 -10.51 -11.25
CA MET A 84 -1.16 -9.59 -12.28
C MET A 84 -2.37 -8.77 -11.79
N ASP A 85 -2.76 -7.76 -12.54
CA ASP A 85 -3.93 -6.93 -12.24
C ASP A 85 -5.26 -7.70 -12.41
N PHE A 86 -6.25 -7.35 -11.59
CA PHE A 86 -7.60 -7.93 -11.65
C PHE A 86 -8.25 -7.80 -13.04
N SER A 87 -8.12 -6.63 -13.66
CA SER A 87 -8.72 -6.32 -14.97
C SER A 87 -8.26 -7.32 -16.03
N GLN A 88 -6.96 -7.58 -16.09
CA GLN A 88 -6.37 -8.54 -17.01
C GLN A 88 -6.64 -9.98 -16.59
N TRP A 89 -6.50 -10.30 -15.31
CA TRP A 89 -6.77 -11.64 -14.79
C TRP A 89 -8.20 -12.11 -15.09
N LYS A 90 -9.18 -11.20 -15.03
CA LYS A 90 -10.59 -11.48 -15.33
C LYS A 90 -10.85 -11.78 -16.82
N GLU A 91 -10.01 -11.27 -17.72
CA GLU A 91 -10.14 -11.54 -19.16
C GLU A 91 -9.63 -12.94 -19.53
N LEU A 92 -8.76 -13.53 -18.70
CA LEU A 92 -8.15 -14.82 -18.98
C LEU A 92 -9.14 -15.98 -18.89
N LYS A 93 -9.01 -16.95 -19.79
CA LYS A 93 -9.73 -18.22 -19.72
C LYS A 93 -8.77 -19.37 -19.48
N LYS A 94 -9.12 -20.26 -18.55
CA LYS A 94 -8.31 -21.47 -18.29
C LYS A 94 -8.16 -22.30 -19.57
N GLY A 95 -6.91 -22.67 -19.89
CA GLY A 95 -6.57 -23.47 -21.07
C GLY A 95 -6.34 -22.66 -22.34
N GLU A 96 -6.49 -21.34 -22.30
CA GLU A 96 -6.18 -20.47 -23.44
C GLU A 96 -4.67 -20.31 -23.62
N LYS A 97 -4.23 -20.14 -24.87
CA LYS A 97 -2.84 -19.78 -25.21
C LYS A 97 -2.79 -18.27 -25.46
N ILE A 98 -2.08 -17.56 -24.59
CA ILE A 98 -1.92 -16.11 -24.62
C ILE A 98 -0.44 -15.75 -24.56
N GLU A 99 -0.10 -14.55 -25.01
CA GLU A 99 1.23 -13.97 -24.80
C GLU A 99 1.20 -13.12 -23.52
N LEU A 100 2.05 -13.49 -22.55
CA LEU A 100 2.25 -12.73 -21.31
C LEU A 100 3.61 -12.03 -21.36
N LYS A 101 3.64 -10.78 -20.92
CA LYS A 101 4.86 -10.04 -20.64
C LYS A 101 5.10 -10.09 -19.14
N ILE A 102 6.27 -10.56 -18.72
CA ILE A 102 6.63 -10.66 -17.30
C ILE A 102 7.74 -9.64 -17.03
N ASP A 103 7.55 -8.81 -16.02
CA ASP A 103 8.55 -7.85 -15.58
C ASP A 103 9.62 -8.48 -14.67
N ALA A 104 10.59 -7.67 -14.23
CA ALA A 104 11.66 -8.15 -13.36
C ALA A 104 11.19 -8.51 -11.94
N ALA A 105 10.02 -8.03 -11.50
CA ALA A 105 9.42 -8.32 -10.21
C ALA A 105 8.55 -9.59 -10.24
N GLY A 106 8.29 -10.15 -11.42
CA GLY A 106 7.41 -11.31 -11.59
C GLY A 106 5.93 -10.93 -11.75
N PHE A 107 5.66 -9.66 -12.05
CA PHE A 107 4.34 -9.17 -12.44
C PHE A 107 4.10 -9.44 -13.93
N ALA A 108 2.96 -10.03 -14.24
CA ALA A 108 2.56 -10.43 -15.58
C ALA A 108 1.51 -9.47 -16.13
N GLU A 109 1.69 -9.10 -17.39
CA GLU A 109 0.73 -8.30 -18.15
C GLU A 109 0.32 -9.04 -19.42
N ILE A 110 -0.95 -8.93 -19.83
CA ILE A 110 -1.40 -9.41 -21.13
C ILE A 110 -0.77 -8.54 -22.22
N ASN A 111 -0.05 -9.17 -23.15
CA ASN A 111 0.56 -8.45 -24.27
C ASN A 111 -0.52 -8.11 -25.32
N GLN A 112 -1.05 -6.89 -25.27
CA GLN A 112 -1.96 -6.37 -26.29
C GLN A 112 -1.12 -5.97 -27.53
N LYS A 113 -1.29 -6.69 -28.64
CA LYS A 113 -0.64 -6.39 -29.93
C LYS A 113 -1.24 -5.17 -30.61
#